data_AF-A0A7U9X8J8-F1
#
_entry.id   AF-A0A7U9X8J8-F1
#
_cell.length_a   1.000
_cell.length_b   1.000
_cell.length_c   1.000
_cell.angle_alpha   90.00
_cell.angle_beta   90.00
_cell.angle_gamma   90.00
#
_symmetry.space_group_name_H-M   'P 1'
#
loop_
_entity.id
_entity.type
_entity.pdbx_description
1 polymer ?
#
loop_
_entity_poly.entity_id
_entity_poly.type
_entity_poly.pdbx_seq_one_letter_code
_entity_poly.pdbx_strand_id
1 'polypeptide(L)'
;MLITHDYSYTDKNLIENRYAVYGIHSFNFDRYFTEEEKEQNRQFAEQYGNMSQEWIEHCEWLGKEICKYLESMMEILNKKYAICQYNPQVKYGEHDLHFCSNRGWNGNEWYDHIHLCFNDKLDKDRNNQILNELLKFVDRMELKNVTCRVQYKTVADNEKLYTDAAKRYKDLEGKFVSLRGCVGKVKEVGEYNGKKQYGFFKKGARKYYNPLSDTELIFEIAV
;
A
#
# COMPACT_ATOMS: atom_id res chain seq x y z
N MET A 1 3.05 22.01 3.73
CA MET A 1 3.35 20.57 3.81
C MET A 1 3.16 19.95 2.43
N LEU A 2 4.03 19.03 2.00
CA LEU A 2 3.90 18.35 0.71
C LEU A 2 3.09 17.05 0.88
N ILE A 3 1.98 16.93 0.15
CA ILE A 3 1.15 15.72 0.08
C ILE A 3 1.41 15.03 -1.27
N THR A 4 1.74 13.73 -1.23
CA THR A 4 2.00 12.92 -2.42
C THR A 4 1.06 11.73 -2.49
N HIS A 5 0.81 11.25 -3.72
CA HIS A 5 -0.03 10.10 -4.00
C HIS A 5 0.81 8.99 -4.62
N ASP A 6 0.82 7.83 -3.98
CA ASP A 6 1.62 6.67 -4.37
C ASP A 6 0.70 5.52 -4.80
N TYR A 7 0.84 5.16 -6.08
CA TYR A 7 0.05 4.12 -6.75
C TYR A 7 0.88 2.86 -7.01
N SER A 8 2.06 2.72 -6.40
CA SER A 8 2.99 1.60 -6.62
C SER A 8 2.40 0.22 -6.27
N TYR A 9 1.41 0.16 -5.38
CA TYR A 9 0.68 -1.07 -5.01
C TYR A 9 -0.64 -1.25 -5.80
N THR A 10 -0.82 -0.54 -6.91
CA THR A 10 -2.00 -0.65 -7.75
C THR A 10 -1.71 -1.43 -9.03
N ASP A 11 -2.68 -2.23 -9.46
CA ASP A 11 -2.67 -2.97 -10.70
C ASP A 11 -3.48 -2.18 -11.72
N LYS A 12 -2.76 -1.42 -12.52
CA LYS A 12 -3.33 -0.55 -13.55
C LYS A 12 -4.19 -1.34 -14.54
N ASN A 13 -3.76 -2.54 -14.92
CA ASN A 13 -4.48 -3.35 -15.92
C ASN A 13 -5.84 -3.79 -15.38
N LEU A 14 -5.92 -4.22 -14.12
CA LEU A 14 -7.20 -4.59 -13.51
C LEU A 14 -8.14 -3.40 -13.35
N ILE A 15 -7.61 -2.22 -12.99
CA ILE A 15 -8.40 -1.02 -12.78
C ILE A 15 -8.96 -0.49 -14.11
N GLU A 16 -8.11 -0.35 -15.14
CA GLU A 16 -8.53 0.15 -16.45
C GLU A 16 -9.56 -0.76 -17.13
N ASN A 17 -9.47 -2.07 -16.92
CA ASN A 17 -10.43 -3.05 -17.42
C ASN A 17 -11.64 -3.28 -16.49
N ARG A 18 -11.83 -2.46 -15.44
CA ARG A 18 -12.98 -2.52 -14.53
C ARG A 18 -13.12 -3.84 -13.76
N TYR A 19 -12.01 -4.51 -13.49
CA TYR A 19 -11.92 -5.68 -12.60
C TYR A 19 -11.42 -5.32 -11.20
N ALA A 20 -11.01 -4.07 -11.00
CA ALA A 20 -10.62 -3.57 -9.71
C ALA A 20 -10.95 -2.09 -9.59
N VAL A 21 -10.88 -1.61 -8.36
CA VAL A 21 -10.99 -0.20 -8.02
C VAL A 21 -9.83 0.21 -7.12
N TYR A 22 -9.52 1.50 -7.08
CA TYR A 22 -8.61 2.04 -6.08
C TYR A 22 -9.22 1.85 -4.68
N GLY A 23 -8.44 1.26 -3.79
CA GLY A 23 -8.63 1.31 -2.35
C GLY A 23 -7.46 2.04 -1.70
N ILE A 24 -7.59 2.28 -0.40
CA ILE A 24 -6.57 2.95 0.38
C ILE A 24 -5.75 1.89 1.10
N HIS A 25 -4.45 1.91 0.91
CA HIS A 25 -3.53 1.11 1.69
C HIS A 25 -3.29 1.82 3.03
N SER A 26 -2.80 3.05 2.96
CA SER A 26 -2.38 3.77 4.15
C SER A 26 -2.08 5.24 3.94
N PHE A 27 -1.89 5.92 5.07
CA PHE A 27 -1.50 7.32 5.14
C PHE A 27 -0.20 7.45 5.93
N ASN A 28 0.86 7.89 5.25
CA ASN A 28 2.21 7.90 5.78
C ASN A 28 2.67 9.33 6.04
N PHE A 29 3.47 9.49 7.09
CA PHE A 29 4.15 10.74 7.39
C PHE A 29 5.63 10.46 7.53
N ASP A 30 6.42 11.20 6.76
CA ASP A 30 7.85 11.00 6.61
C ASP A 30 8.60 12.32 6.86
N ARG A 31 9.81 12.22 7.40
CA ARG A 31 10.76 13.34 7.44
C ARG A 31 10.93 13.98 6.06
N TYR A 32 10.90 15.30 6.02
CA TYR A 32 11.13 16.08 4.82
C TYR A 32 12.04 17.26 5.11
N PHE A 33 12.96 17.51 4.20
CA PHE A 33 13.83 18.68 4.25
C PHE A 33 13.72 19.40 2.93
N THR A 34 13.59 20.72 2.99
CA THR A 34 13.75 21.58 1.81
C THR A 34 15.15 21.44 1.24
N GLU A 35 15.37 21.83 -0.02
CA GLU A 35 16.72 21.81 -0.61
C GLU A 35 17.70 22.69 0.16
N GLU A 36 17.21 23.79 0.75
CA GLU A 36 18.02 24.65 1.63
C GLU A 36 18.42 23.93 2.93
N GLU A 37 17.48 23.27 3.62
CA GLU A 37 17.80 22.50 4.83
C GLU A 37 18.69 21.29 4.55
N LYS A 38 18.51 20.62 3.39
CA LYS A 38 19.42 19.56 2.94
C LYS A 38 20.83 20.11 2.74
N GLU A 39 20.94 21.30 2.17
CA GLU A 39 22.23 21.94 1.96
C GLU A 39 22.91 22.34 3.27
N GLN A 40 22.16 22.94 4.18
CA GLN A 40 22.66 23.29 5.52
C GLN A 40 23.12 22.04 6.28
N ASN A 41 22.33 20.96 6.21
CA ASN A 41 22.70 19.67 6.81
C ASN A 41 23.97 19.09 6.19
N ARG A 42 24.12 19.20 4.86
CA ARG A 42 25.34 18.76 4.15
C ARG A 42 26.56 19.57 4.58
N GLN A 43 26.47 20.90 4.62
CA GLN A 43 27.58 21.76 5.05
C GLN A 43 27.98 21.48 6.50
N PHE A 44 27.00 21.28 7.39
CA PHE A 44 27.26 20.91 8.78
C PHE A 44 27.98 19.56 8.89
N ALA A 45 27.49 18.55 8.16
CA ALA A 45 28.11 17.24 8.07
C ALA A 45 29.55 17.30 7.50
N GLU A 46 29.80 18.13 6.50
CA GLU A 46 31.14 18.34 5.93
C GLU A 46 32.09 19.05 6.92
N GLN A 47 31.58 19.99 7.73
CA GLN A 47 32.37 20.74 8.70
C GLN A 47 32.78 19.89 9.92
N TYR A 48 31.86 19.13 10.49
CA TYR A 48 32.08 18.40 11.74
C TYR A 48 32.34 16.90 11.54
N GLY A 49 31.86 16.33 10.42
CA GLY A 49 31.91 14.90 10.12
C GLY A 49 30.68 14.14 10.63
N ASN A 50 30.23 13.14 9.87
CA ASN A 50 28.99 12.36 10.12
C ASN A 50 29.01 11.49 11.40
N MET A 51 30.16 11.39 12.07
CA MET A 51 30.34 10.64 13.32
C MET A 51 30.69 11.56 14.49
N SER A 52 30.67 12.88 14.27
CA SER A 52 30.91 13.86 15.33
C SER A 52 29.76 13.91 16.32
N GLN A 53 30.07 14.29 17.56
CA GLN A 53 29.07 14.46 18.58
C GLN A 53 28.08 15.57 18.19
N GLU A 54 28.57 16.64 17.56
CA GLU A 54 27.77 17.76 17.08
C GLU A 54 26.73 17.32 16.03
N TRP A 55 27.13 16.47 15.09
CA TRP A 55 26.20 15.93 14.09
C TRP A 55 25.15 15.01 14.71
N ILE A 56 25.56 14.16 15.66
CA ILE A 56 24.66 13.26 16.38
C ILE A 56 23.62 14.07 17.17
N GLU A 57 24.06 15.09 17.91
CA GLU A 57 23.18 15.98 18.68
C GLU A 57 22.22 16.76 17.78
N HIS A 58 22.70 17.24 16.63
CA HIS A 58 21.85 17.90 15.63
C HIS A 58 20.76 16.96 15.09
N CYS A 59 21.11 15.72 14.75
CA CYS A 59 20.15 14.71 14.28
C CYS A 59 19.13 14.34 15.36
N GLU A 60 19.58 14.16 16.60
CA GLU A 60 18.75 13.85 17.76
C GLU A 60 17.75 14.98 18.06
N TRP A 61 18.21 16.24 18.01
CA TRP A 61 17.36 17.41 18.18
C TRP A 61 16.30 17.50 17.07
N LEU A 62 16.69 17.35 15.80
CA LEU A 62 15.75 17.36 14.67
C LEU A 62 14.68 16.27 14.79
N GLY A 63 15.08 15.04 15.13
CA GLY A 63 14.15 13.93 15.31
C GLY A 63 13.11 14.20 16.41
N LYS A 64 13.55 14.77 17.54
CA LYS A 64 12.65 15.19 18.63
C LYS A 64 11.69 16.31 18.20
N GLU A 65 12.15 17.30 17.44
CA GLU A 65 11.29 18.38 16.95
C GLU A 65 10.21 17.84 16.00
N ILE A 66 10.58 16.96 15.05
CA ILE A 66 9.62 16.31 14.15
C ILE A 66 8.61 15.47 14.97
N CYS A 67 9.09 14.71 15.95
CA CYS A 67 8.24 13.90 16.83
C CYS A 67 7.19 14.76 17.55
N LYS A 68 7.53 15.98 18.00
CA LYS A 68 6.56 16.89 18.65
C LYS A 68 5.43 17.28 17.69
N TYR A 69 5.74 17.59 16.43
CA TYR A 69 4.72 17.89 15.43
C TYR A 69 3.81 16.69 15.16
N LEU A 70 4.38 15.49 15.03
CA LEU A 70 3.61 14.27 14.79
C LEU A 70 2.75 13.88 16.00
N GLU A 71 3.26 13.98 17.23
CA GLU A 71 2.47 13.74 18.45
C GLU A 71 1.31 14.74 18.56
N SER A 72 1.55 16.03 18.33
CA SER A 72 0.50 17.05 18.37
C SER A 72 -0.62 16.75 17.37
N MET A 73 -0.26 16.27 16.18
CA MET A 73 -1.22 15.81 15.19
C MET A 73 -1.98 14.58 15.69
N MET A 74 -1.28 13.56 16.19
CA MET A 74 -1.88 12.32 16.65
C MET A 74 -2.84 12.52 17.83
N GLU A 75 -2.54 13.44 18.75
CA GLU A 75 -3.45 13.81 19.83
C GLU A 75 -4.78 14.37 19.32
N ILE A 76 -4.75 15.17 18.25
CA ILE A 76 -5.97 15.71 17.65
C ILE A 76 -6.73 14.61 16.90
N LEU A 77 -6.02 13.78 16.14
CA LEU A 77 -6.64 12.67 15.41
C LEU A 77 -7.30 11.66 16.37
N ASN A 78 -6.66 11.35 17.50
CA ASN A 78 -7.16 10.42 18.50
C ASN A 78 -8.43 10.91 19.23
N LYS A 79 -8.74 12.21 19.18
CA LYS A 79 -10.03 12.75 19.67
C LYS A 79 -11.19 12.45 18.72
N LYS A 80 -10.89 12.17 17.45
CA LYS A 80 -11.90 12.02 16.39
C LYS A 80 -12.04 10.58 15.89
N TYR A 81 -10.96 9.82 15.88
CA TYR A 81 -10.92 8.47 15.35
C TYR A 81 -10.49 7.48 16.43
N ALA A 82 -10.99 6.24 16.32
CA ALA A 82 -10.48 5.14 17.10
C ALA A 82 -9.13 4.69 16.51
N ILE A 83 -8.02 5.02 17.19
CA ILE A 83 -6.66 4.71 16.72
C ILE A 83 -6.03 3.59 17.55
N CYS A 84 -5.99 2.37 17.01
CA CYS A 84 -5.31 1.24 17.64
C CYS A 84 -3.80 1.49 17.71
N GLN A 85 -3.13 0.93 18.72
CA GLN A 85 -1.70 1.09 19.07
C GLN A 85 -1.29 2.49 19.54
N TYR A 86 -2.01 3.54 19.15
CA TYR A 86 -1.82 4.86 19.75
C TYR A 86 -2.64 5.01 21.04
N ASN A 87 -3.90 4.57 21.01
CA ASN A 87 -4.79 4.59 22.17
C ASN A 87 -4.94 3.18 22.76
N PRO A 88 -4.50 2.94 24.01
CA PRO A 88 -4.55 1.62 24.63
C PRO A 88 -5.97 1.08 24.85
N GLN A 89 -6.99 1.95 24.79
CA GLN A 89 -8.39 1.55 24.93
C GLN A 89 -9.00 1.02 23.61
N VAL A 90 -8.33 1.24 22.48
CA VAL A 90 -8.83 0.85 21.15
C VAL A 90 -8.24 -0.48 20.72
N LYS A 91 -9.09 -1.50 20.58
CA LYS A 91 -8.67 -2.85 20.20
C LYS A 91 -8.46 -3.02 18.70
N TYR A 92 -7.61 -3.97 18.34
CA TYR A 92 -7.44 -4.37 16.95
C TYR A 92 -8.76 -4.95 16.39
N GLY A 93 -9.18 -4.48 15.22
CA GLY A 93 -10.46 -4.84 14.57
C GLY A 93 -11.64 -3.91 14.86
N GLU A 94 -11.57 -3.12 15.94
CA GLU A 94 -12.60 -2.12 16.31
C GLU A 94 -12.19 -0.68 15.95
N HIS A 95 -10.98 -0.51 15.42
CA HIS A 95 -10.39 0.80 15.11
C HIS A 95 -10.83 1.35 13.75
N ASP A 96 -10.72 2.67 13.59
CA ASP A 96 -10.71 3.33 12.29
C ASP A 96 -9.32 3.22 11.64
N LEU A 97 -8.28 3.47 12.45
CA LEU A 97 -6.89 3.54 12.02
C LEU A 97 -5.99 2.70 12.93
N HIS A 98 -4.98 2.09 12.35
CA HIS A 98 -3.92 1.40 13.09
C HIS A 98 -2.63 2.22 13.00
N PHE A 99 -2.08 2.61 14.15
CA PHE A 99 -0.86 3.39 14.24
C PHE A 99 0.38 2.50 14.27
N CYS A 100 1.33 2.81 13.39
CA CYS A 100 2.68 2.27 13.41
C CYS A 100 3.67 3.44 13.36
N SER A 101 4.81 3.30 14.04
CA SER A 101 5.89 4.29 13.99
C SER A 101 7.24 3.60 13.99
N ASN A 102 8.30 4.37 13.71
CA ASN A 102 9.67 3.91 13.91
C ASN A 102 10.21 4.14 15.32
N ARG A 103 9.35 4.43 16.31
CA ARG A 103 9.76 4.56 17.72
C ARG A 103 10.49 3.30 18.18
N GLY A 104 11.60 3.47 18.89
CA GLY A 104 12.43 2.36 19.35
C GLY A 104 13.36 1.79 18.29
N TRP A 105 13.22 2.19 17.02
CA TRP A 105 14.21 1.85 16.01
C TRP A 105 15.52 2.60 16.32
N ASN A 106 16.65 1.90 16.20
CA ASN A 106 17.98 2.40 16.55
C ASN A 106 18.14 2.89 18.01
N GLY A 107 17.25 2.47 18.92
CA GLY A 107 17.31 2.83 20.34
C GLY A 107 16.72 4.20 20.69
N ASN A 108 16.08 4.90 19.74
CA ASN A 108 15.52 6.22 19.97
C ASN A 108 14.13 6.17 20.63
N GLU A 109 13.87 7.07 21.58
CA GLU A 109 12.57 7.20 22.26
C GLU A 109 11.54 8.03 21.43
N TRP A 110 12.03 8.80 20.47
CA TRP A 110 11.22 9.60 19.55
C TRP A 110 10.95 8.86 18.24
N TYR A 111 10.02 9.38 17.43
CA TYR A 111 9.76 8.90 16.08
C TYR A 111 9.63 10.08 15.11
N ASP A 112 10.15 9.91 13.88
CA ASP A 112 10.05 10.88 12.79
C ASP A 112 9.35 10.29 11.56
N HIS A 113 8.83 9.06 11.69
CA HIS A 113 8.04 8.37 10.68
C HIS A 113 6.85 7.69 11.35
N ILE A 114 5.66 7.91 10.79
CA ILE A 114 4.45 7.19 11.18
C ILE A 114 3.67 6.70 9.97
N HIS A 115 2.93 5.63 10.18
CA HIS A 115 2.11 4.96 9.19
C HIS A 115 0.74 4.66 9.81
N LEU A 116 -0.31 5.22 9.22
CA LEU A 116 -1.71 4.99 9.60
C LEU A 116 -2.36 4.06 8.58
N CYS A 117 -2.60 2.82 8.98
CA CYS A 117 -3.32 1.84 8.15
C CYS A 117 -4.82 1.95 8.40
N PHE A 118 -5.62 1.87 7.34
CA PHE A 118 -7.08 1.84 7.44
C PHE A 118 -7.56 0.44 7.80
N ASN A 119 -8.60 0.34 8.63
CA ASN A 119 -9.20 -0.95 8.96
C ASN A 119 -9.88 -1.56 7.72
N ASP A 120 -9.42 -2.74 7.31
CA ASP A 120 -9.92 -3.46 6.14
C ASP A 120 -11.32 -4.08 6.35
N LYS A 121 -11.79 -4.14 7.59
CA LYS A 121 -13.15 -4.55 7.95
C LYS A 121 -14.18 -3.43 7.78
N LEU A 122 -13.74 -2.17 7.70
CA LEU A 122 -14.64 -1.07 7.36
C LEU A 122 -14.96 -1.11 5.87
N ASP A 123 -16.19 -0.72 5.53
CA ASP A 123 -16.56 -0.59 4.13
C ASP A 123 -15.70 0.49 3.44
N LYS A 124 -15.60 0.36 2.11
CA LYS A 124 -14.74 1.22 1.29
C LYS A 124 -15.13 2.69 1.41
N ASP A 125 -16.43 2.99 1.48
CA ASP A 125 -16.91 4.37 1.49
C ASP A 125 -16.57 5.05 2.81
N ARG A 126 -16.67 4.32 3.93
CA ARG A 126 -16.21 4.79 5.23
C ARG A 126 -14.71 5.10 5.23
N ASN A 127 -13.87 4.20 4.70
CA ASN A 127 -12.44 4.44 4.62
C ASN A 127 -12.09 5.66 3.72
N ASN A 128 -12.82 5.84 2.61
CA ASN A 128 -12.66 7.03 1.76
C ASN A 128 -13.07 8.32 2.46
N GLN A 129 -14.14 8.30 3.26
CA GLN A 129 -14.56 9.45 4.07
C GLN A 129 -13.47 9.83 5.07
N ILE A 130 -12.94 8.85 5.82
CA ILE A 130 -11.87 9.08 6.79
C ILE A 130 -10.64 9.69 6.08
N LEU A 131 -10.21 9.15 4.94
CA LEU A 131 -9.08 9.72 4.20
C LEU A 131 -9.34 11.17 3.76
N ASN A 132 -10.51 11.45 3.19
CA ASN A 132 -10.85 12.80 2.74
C ASN A 132 -10.86 13.80 3.90
N GLU A 133 -11.34 13.37 5.07
CA GLU A 133 -11.31 14.17 6.29
C GLU A 133 -9.88 14.36 6.81
N LEU A 134 -9.05 13.32 6.80
CA LEU A 134 -7.64 13.38 7.17
C LEU A 134 -6.87 14.35 6.25
N LEU A 135 -7.03 14.23 4.93
CA LEU A 135 -6.39 15.11 3.95
C LEU A 135 -6.73 16.58 4.20
N LYS A 136 -8.03 16.89 4.36
CA LYS A 136 -8.49 18.25 4.69
C LYS A 136 -7.94 18.76 6.01
N PHE A 137 -7.77 17.86 6.98
CA PHE A 137 -7.26 18.20 8.30
C PHE A 137 -5.76 18.53 8.23
N VAL A 138 -4.96 17.63 7.65
CA VAL A 138 -3.50 17.79 7.62
C VAL A 138 -3.06 18.92 6.69
N ASP A 139 -3.80 19.19 5.62
CA ASP A 139 -3.54 20.32 4.71
C ASP A 139 -3.58 21.68 5.42
N ARG A 140 -4.31 21.77 6.54
CA ARG A 140 -4.40 22.97 7.39
C ARG A 140 -3.36 23.02 8.50
N MET A 141 -2.55 21.99 8.68
CA MET A 141 -1.55 21.93 9.73
C MET A 141 -0.19 22.43 9.23
N GLU A 142 0.46 23.25 10.04
CA GLU A 142 1.86 23.64 9.82
C GLU A 142 2.80 22.62 10.47
N LEU A 143 2.99 21.48 9.80
CA LEU A 143 3.94 20.45 10.23
C LEU A 143 5.29 20.70 9.55
N LYS A 144 6.23 21.33 10.27
CA LYS A 144 7.58 21.58 9.75
C LYS A 144 8.32 20.24 9.60
N ASN A 145 9.08 20.11 8.51
CA ASN A 145 9.90 18.94 8.21
C ASN A 145 9.14 17.60 8.12
N VAL A 146 7.83 17.66 7.83
CA VAL A 146 6.98 16.49 7.62
C VAL A 146 6.40 16.53 6.20
N THR A 147 6.45 15.40 5.52
CA THR A 147 5.69 15.12 4.31
C THR A 147 4.59 14.13 4.60
N CYS A 148 3.60 14.13 3.73
CA CYS A 148 2.51 13.18 3.78
C CYS A 148 2.42 12.40 2.46
N ARG A 149 2.20 11.08 2.54
CA ARG A 149 2.02 10.20 1.38
C ARG A 149 0.79 9.32 1.57
N VAL A 150 -0.19 9.48 0.68
CA VAL A 150 -1.31 8.55 0.55
C VAL A 150 -0.86 7.38 -0.33
N GLN A 151 -0.92 6.17 0.21
CA GLN A 151 -0.67 4.95 -0.55
C GLN A 151 -1.98 4.27 -0.93
N TYR A 152 -2.13 3.98 -2.21
CA TYR A 152 -3.28 3.30 -2.77
C TYR A 152 -2.97 1.82 -3.04
N LYS A 153 -4.00 0.98 -2.96
CA LYS A 153 -3.94 -0.44 -3.31
C LYS A 153 -5.02 -0.81 -4.32
N THR A 154 -4.81 -1.93 -5.01
CA THR A 154 -5.86 -2.59 -5.79
C THR A 154 -6.87 -3.27 -4.87
N VAL A 155 -8.15 -3.01 -5.08
CA VAL A 155 -9.25 -3.82 -4.53
C VAL A 155 -9.92 -4.51 -5.71
N ALA A 156 -9.60 -5.80 -5.89
CA ALA A 156 -10.11 -6.60 -6.99
C ALA A 156 -11.54 -7.08 -6.75
N ASP A 157 -12.35 -7.04 -7.80
CA ASP A 157 -13.63 -7.73 -7.87
C ASP A 157 -13.37 -9.20 -8.23
N ASN A 158 -13.05 -9.99 -7.21
CA ASN A 158 -12.69 -11.40 -7.38
C ASN A 158 -13.86 -12.25 -7.90
N GLU A 159 -15.11 -11.82 -7.70
CA GLU A 159 -16.28 -12.54 -8.22
C GLU A 159 -16.45 -12.29 -9.71
N LYS A 160 -16.32 -11.03 -10.15
CA LYS A 160 -16.33 -10.68 -11.57
C LYS A 160 -15.16 -11.31 -12.31
N LEU A 161 -13.94 -11.25 -11.74
CA LEU A 161 -12.75 -11.90 -12.31
C LEU A 161 -13.00 -13.38 -12.54
N TYR A 162 -13.44 -14.10 -11.50
CA TYR A 162 -13.74 -15.53 -11.62
C TYR A 162 -14.83 -15.82 -12.66
N THR A 163 -15.90 -15.03 -12.67
CA THR A 163 -17.03 -15.22 -13.59
C THR A 163 -16.60 -15.03 -15.05
N ASP A 164 -15.85 -13.97 -15.34
CA ASP A 164 -15.40 -13.68 -16.71
C ASP A 164 -14.26 -14.60 -17.14
N ALA A 165 -13.38 -15.02 -16.21
CA ALA A 165 -12.40 -16.07 -16.43
C ALA A 165 -13.09 -17.39 -16.85
N ALA A 166 -14.12 -17.83 -16.14
CA ALA A 166 -14.85 -19.04 -16.48
C ALA A 166 -15.52 -18.96 -17.86
N LYS A 167 -16.08 -17.81 -18.24
CA LYS A 167 -16.61 -17.58 -19.61
C LYS A 167 -15.49 -17.65 -20.64
N ARG A 168 -14.37 -16.96 -20.38
CA ARG A 168 -13.20 -16.97 -21.26
C ARG A 168 -12.68 -18.38 -21.47
N TYR A 169 -12.59 -19.20 -20.43
CA TYR A 169 -12.24 -20.62 -20.55
C TYR A 169 -13.16 -21.34 -21.55
N LYS A 170 -14.49 -21.14 -21.47
CA LYS A 170 -15.43 -21.78 -22.39
C LYS A 170 -15.17 -21.43 -23.85
N ASP A 171 -14.73 -20.21 -24.13
CA ASP A 171 -14.35 -19.81 -25.48
C ASP A 171 -13.03 -20.45 -25.96
N LEU A 172 -12.14 -20.79 -25.02
CA LEU A 172 -10.82 -21.38 -25.29
C LEU A 172 -10.85 -22.92 -25.30
N GLU A 173 -11.89 -23.53 -24.72
CA GLU A 173 -11.99 -24.97 -24.50
C GLU A 173 -11.76 -25.75 -25.81
N GLY A 174 -10.79 -26.67 -25.78
CA GLY A 174 -10.43 -27.51 -26.93
C GLY A 174 -9.51 -26.85 -27.97
N LYS A 175 -9.35 -25.53 -27.97
CA LYS A 175 -8.53 -24.78 -28.94
C LYS A 175 -7.04 -24.78 -28.54
N PHE A 176 -6.16 -24.64 -29.54
CA PHE A 176 -4.77 -24.30 -29.28
C PHE A 176 -4.66 -22.78 -29.13
N VAL A 177 -3.97 -22.35 -28.09
CA VAL A 177 -3.80 -20.95 -27.71
C VAL A 177 -2.34 -20.67 -27.40
N SER A 178 -1.95 -19.41 -27.42
CA SER A 178 -0.61 -18.95 -27.05
C SER A 178 -0.64 -18.30 -25.67
N LEU A 179 0.20 -18.77 -24.75
CA LEU A 179 0.48 -18.12 -23.47
C LEU A 179 1.96 -17.76 -23.44
N ARG A 180 2.28 -16.46 -23.39
CA ARG A 180 3.67 -15.95 -23.37
C ARG A 180 4.55 -16.56 -24.48
N GLY A 181 3.99 -16.66 -25.69
CA GLY A 181 4.66 -17.23 -26.87
C GLY A 181 4.72 -18.77 -26.93
N CYS A 182 4.23 -19.47 -25.90
CA CYS A 182 4.13 -20.93 -25.91
C CYS A 182 2.76 -21.39 -26.40
N VAL A 183 2.73 -22.27 -27.41
CA VAL A 183 1.49 -22.88 -27.91
C VAL A 183 1.07 -24.07 -27.05
N GLY A 184 -0.19 -24.11 -26.65
CA GLY A 184 -0.76 -25.15 -25.80
C GLY A 184 -2.28 -25.10 -25.72
N LYS A 185 -2.87 -25.76 -24.73
CA LYS A 185 -4.32 -25.75 -24.46
C LYS A 185 -4.58 -25.44 -23.00
N VAL A 186 -5.66 -24.71 -22.73
CA VAL A 186 -6.18 -24.56 -21.37
C VAL A 186 -7.11 -25.72 -21.04
N LYS A 187 -7.05 -26.24 -19.81
CA LYS A 187 -7.96 -27.26 -19.30
C LYS A 187 -8.34 -26.97 -17.85
N GLU A 188 -9.52 -27.43 -17.45
CA GLU A 188 -9.88 -27.57 -16.04
C GLU A 188 -9.00 -28.63 -15.36
N VAL A 189 -8.43 -28.31 -14.20
CA VAL A 189 -7.48 -29.18 -13.46
C VAL A 189 -7.95 -29.54 -12.06
N GLY A 190 -9.04 -28.96 -11.58
CA GLY A 190 -9.63 -29.26 -10.29
C GLY A 190 -10.60 -28.19 -9.83
N GLU A 191 -11.00 -28.30 -8.56
CA GLU A 191 -11.88 -27.37 -7.87
C GLU A 191 -11.34 -27.12 -6.46
N TYR A 192 -11.38 -25.87 -6.01
CA TYR A 192 -10.99 -25.47 -4.67
C TYR A 192 -12.00 -24.45 -4.12
N ASN A 193 -12.53 -24.69 -2.93
CA ASN A 193 -13.57 -23.87 -2.30
C ASN A 193 -14.76 -23.57 -3.23
N GLY A 194 -15.24 -24.56 -3.99
CA GLY A 194 -16.35 -24.38 -4.94
C GLY A 194 -15.98 -23.65 -6.24
N LYS A 195 -14.70 -23.31 -6.44
CA LYS A 195 -14.22 -22.59 -7.64
C LYS A 195 -13.35 -23.48 -8.51
N LYS A 196 -13.69 -23.57 -9.78
CA LYS A 196 -12.93 -24.31 -10.80
C LYS A 196 -11.54 -23.69 -10.97
N GLN A 197 -10.55 -24.54 -11.18
CA GLN A 197 -9.16 -24.18 -11.38
C GLN A 197 -8.74 -24.57 -12.79
N TYR A 198 -7.93 -23.72 -13.42
CA TYR A 198 -7.50 -23.90 -14.81
C TYR A 198 -5.97 -24.02 -14.91
N GLY A 199 -5.52 -24.81 -15.87
CA GLY A 199 -4.10 -25.02 -16.15
C GLY A 199 -3.81 -24.95 -17.64
N PHE A 200 -2.67 -24.36 -17.99
CA PHE A 200 -2.14 -24.34 -19.34
C PHE A 200 -1.21 -25.53 -19.58
N PHE A 201 -1.54 -26.34 -20.59
CA PHE A 201 -0.76 -27.49 -21.05
C PHE A 201 -0.07 -27.15 -22.36
N LYS A 202 1.26 -27.04 -22.33
CA LYS A 202 2.07 -26.86 -23.56
C LYS A 202 1.77 -27.97 -24.57
N LYS A 203 1.83 -27.67 -25.87
CA LYS A 203 1.58 -28.65 -26.94
C LYS A 203 2.44 -29.91 -26.72
N GLY A 204 1.77 -31.07 -26.71
CA GLY A 204 2.39 -32.38 -26.43
C GLY A 204 2.44 -32.77 -24.94
N ALA A 205 2.26 -31.83 -24.02
CA ALA A 205 2.22 -32.12 -22.58
C ALA A 205 0.88 -32.79 -22.19
N ARG A 206 0.97 -33.85 -21.38
CA ARG A 206 -0.19 -34.61 -20.87
C ARG A 206 -0.41 -34.49 -19.37
N LYS A 207 0.68 -34.42 -18.59
CA LYS A 207 0.65 -34.47 -17.12
C LYS A 207 1.00 -33.13 -16.45
N TYR A 208 1.98 -32.42 -16.98
CA TYR A 208 2.46 -31.17 -16.41
C TYR A 208 1.77 -29.97 -17.04
N TYR A 209 1.38 -29.02 -16.21
CA TYR A 209 0.71 -27.79 -16.60
C TYR A 209 1.20 -26.63 -15.74
N ASN A 210 1.06 -25.42 -16.26
CA ASN A 210 1.20 -24.21 -15.46
C ASN A 210 -0.18 -23.83 -14.92
N PRO A 211 -0.37 -23.71 -13.60
CA PRO A 211 -1.60 -23.16 -13.03
C PRO A 211 -1.84 -21.77 -13.62
N LEU A 212 -3.11 -21.43 -13.87
CA LEU A 212 -3.50 -20.12 -14.35
C LEU A 212 -4.32 -19.41 -13.28
N SER A 213 -3.99 -18.15 -13.01
CA SER A 213 -4.91 -17.26 -12.31
C SER A 213 -6.07 -16.83 -13.22
N ASP A 214 -7.15 -16.32 -12.61
CA ASP A 214 -8.27 -15.71 -13.35
C ASP A 214 -7.78 -14.56 -14.25
N THR A 215 -6.79 -13.78 -13.78
CA THR A 215 -6.23 -12.65 -14.52
C THR A 215 -5.41 -13.12 -15.73
N GLU A 216 -4.58 -14.15 -15.59
CA GLU A 216 -3.82 -14.72 -16.71
C GLU A 216 -4.76 -15.27 -17.78
N LEU A 217 -5.83 -15.93 -17.36
CA LEU A 217 -6.82 -16.50 -18.28
C LEU A 217 -7.55 -15.43 -19.09
N ILE A 218 -7.84 -14.27 -18.48
CA ILE A 218 -8.50 -13.15 -19.14
C ILE A 218 -7.54 -12.39 -20.07
N PHE A 219 -6.32 -12.06 -19.61
CA PHE A 219 -5.47 -11.07 -20.28
C PHE A 219 -4.28 -11.65 -21.03
N GLU A 220 -3.76 -12.82 -20.64
CA GLU A 220 -2.47 -13.30 -21.14
C GLU A 220 -2.58 -14.36 -22.24
N ILE A 221 -3.81 -14.83 -22.52
CA ILE A 221 -4.05 -15.86 -23.52
C ILE A 221 -4.46 -15.23 -24.86
N ALA A 222 -3.58 -15.38 -25.85
CA ALA A 222 -3.85 -15.08 -27.24
C ALA A 222 -4.43 -16.32 -27.95
N VAL A 223 -5.47 -16.09 -28.75
CA VAL A 223 -6.16 -17.12 -29.57
C VAL A 223 -5.66 -17.05 -31.00
#